data_AF-A0A941I9J6-F1
#
_entry.id   AF-A0A941I9J6-F1
#
_cell.length_a   1.000
_cell.length_b   1.000
_cell.length_c   1.000
_cell.angle_alpha   90.00
_cell.angle_beta   90.00
_cell.angle_gamma   90.00
#
_symmetry.space_group_name_H-M   'P 1'
#
loop_
_entity.id
_entity.type
_entity.pdbx_description
1 polymer ?
#
loop_
_entity_poly.entity_id
_entity_poly.type
_entity_poly.pdbx_seq_one_letter_code
_entity_poly.pdbx_strand_id
1 'polypeptide(L)' 'MDVVLFEERVCADGKRLAIATLNVPATLNALSLPMVQLLTARLQQWASDPQVALVLLQASGDKA' A
#
# COMPACT_ATOMS: atom_id res chain seq x y z
N MET A 1 -9.53 12.69 2.98
CA MET A 1 -9.72 11.54 3.88
C MET A 1 -9.31 10.33 3.06
N ASP A 2 -8.05 9.94 3.21
CA ASP A 2 -7.43 9.00 2.27
C ASP A 2 -7.81 7.57 2.63
N VAL A 3 -8.41 6.87 1.66
CA VAL A 3 -8.91 5.50 1.80
C VAL A 3 -7.80 4.44 1.70
N VAL A 4 -6.65 4.83 1.15
CA VAL A 4 -5.42 4.03 1.11
C VAL A 4 -4.25 4.97 1.42
N LEU A 5 -3.37 4.55 2.32
CA LEU A 5 -2.13 5.25 2.65
C LEU A 5 -0.95 4.53 2.01
N PHE A 6 0.02 5.27 1.49
CA PHE A 6 1.22 4.72 0.88
C PHE A 6 2.46 5.23 1.60
N GLU A 7 3.37 4.33 1.94
CA GLU A 7 4.63 4.61 2.61
C GLU A 7 5.77 3.87 1.89
N GLU A 8 6.97 4.42 1.90
CA GLU A 8 8.19 3.75 1.44
C GLU A 8 9.26 3.87 2.52
N ARG A 9 9.88 2.75 2.88
CA ARG A 9 10.98 2.68 3.85
C ARG A 9 12.25 2.24 3.16
N VAL A 10 13.35 2.92 3.43
CA VAL A 10 14.67 2.52 2.92
C VAL A 10 15.19 1.36 3.75
N CYS A 11 15.60 0.30 3.07
CA CYS A 11 16.23 -0.88 3.63
C CYS A 11 17.75 -0.67 3.76
N ALA A 12 18.40 -1.51 4.57
CA ALA A 12 19.85 -1.41 4.83
C ALA A 12 20.72 -1.57 3.57
N ASP A 13 20.21 -2.22 2.52
CA ASP A 13 20.88 -2.43 1.23
C ASP A 13 20.60 -1.32 0.20
N GLY A 14 19.96 -0.22 0.61
CA GLY A 14 19.59 0.90 -0.26
C GLY A 14 18.32 0.66 -1.09
N LYS A 15 17.73 -0.54 -1.03
CA LYS A 15 16.42 -0.81 -1.64
C LYS A 15 15.29 -0.23 -0.80
N ARG A 16 14.06 -0.29 -1.32
CA ARG A 16 12.85 0.22 -0.68
C ARG A 16 11.85 -0.89 -0.40
N LEU A 17 11.26 -0.82 0.79
CA LEU A 17 10.03 -1.50 1.16
C LEU A 17 8.86 -0.53 0.94
N ALA A 18 8.00 -0.85 -0.02
CA ALA A 18 6.76 -0.13 -0.23
C ALA A 18 5.64 -0.72 0.65
N ILE A 19 4.81 0.13 1.25
CA ILE A 19 3.72 -0.27 2.13
C ILE A 19 2.44 0.44 1.67
N ALA A 20 1.40 -0.34 1.40
CA ALA A 20 0.04 0.15 1.15
C ALA A 20 -0.86 -0.25 2.32
N THR A 21 -1.50 0.73 2.97
CA THR A 21 -2.38 0.51 4.11
C THR A 21 -3.81 0.88 3.74
N LEU A 22 -4.73 -0.08 3.77
CA LEU A 22 -6.16 0.18 3.64
C LEU A 22 -6.64 0.93 4.89
N ASN A 23 -7.17 2.13 4.70
CA ASN A 23 -7.46 3.07 5.80
C ASN A 23 -8.98 3.36 5.91
N VAL A 24 -9.79 2.32 5.75
CA VAL A 24 -11.26 2.41 5.90
C VAL A 24 -11.73 1.39 6.95
N PRO A 25 -11.34 1.56 8.23
CA PRO A 25 -11.68 0.61 9.28
C PRO A 25 -13.20 0.54 9.53
N ALA A 26 -13.93 1.63 9.25
CA ALA A 26 -15.39 1.69 9.38
C ALA A 26 -16.12 0.67 8.48
N THR A 27 -15.52 0.26 7.35
CA THR A 27 -16.06 -0.76 6.45
C THR A 27 -15.30 -2.07 6.54
N LEU A 28 -14.54 -2.31 7.63
CA LEU A 28 -13.61 -3.45 7.75
C LEU A 28 -12.63 -3.54 6.58
N ASN A 29 -12.20 -2.38 6.06
CA ASN A 29 -11.32 -2.28 4.90
C ASN A 29 -11.87 -2.99 3.64
N ALA A 30 -13.20 -3.10 3.51
CA ALA A 30 -13.83 -3.60 2.29
C ALA A 30 -13.32 -2.83 1.07
N LEU A 31 -12.78 -3.56 0.08
CA LEU A 31 -12.25 -2.96 -1.13
C LEU A 31 -13.36 -2.28 -1.94
N SER A 32 -13.17 -1.00 -2.21
CA SER A 32 -14.02 -0.22 -3.11
C SER A 32 -13.32 0.04 -4.45
N LEU A 33 -14.09 0.35 -5.50
CA LEU A 33 -13.52 0.66 -6.82
C LEU A 33 -12.46 1.78 -6.78
N PRO A 34 -12.65 2.90 -6.06
CA PRO A 34 -11.61 3.92 -5.90
C PRO A 34 -10.32 3.38 -5.26
N MET A 35 -10.42 2.50 -4.27
CA MET A 35 -9.24 1.87 -3.64
C MET A 35 -8.51 0.96 -4.63
N VAL A 36 -9.25 0.16 -5.40
CA VAL A 36 -8.65 -0.69 -6.46
C VAL A 36 -7.90 0.16 -7.47
N GLN A 37 -8.48 1.28 -7.93
CA GLN A 37 -7.83 2.16 -8.89
C GLN A 37 -6.53 2.77 -8.34
N LEU A 38 -6.56 3.26 -7.09
CA LEU A 38 -5.39 3.80 -6.40
C LEU A 38 -4.28 2.76 -6.21
N LEU A 39 -4.65 1.57 -5.71
CA LEU A 39 -3.73 0.45 -5.53
C LEU A 39 -3.13 0.02 -6.87
N THR A 40 -3.94 -0.14 -7.91
CA THR A 40 -3.48 -0.58 -9.23
C THR A 40 -2.43 0.37 -9.79
N ALA A 41 -2.71 1.68 -9.77
CA ALA A 41 -1.76 2.67 -10.26
C ALA A 41 -0.45 2.66 -9.46
N ARG A 42 -0.54 2.56 -8.12
CA ARG A 42 0.66 2.59 -7.27
C ARG A 42 1.48 1.30 -7.37
N LEU A 43 0.83 0.15 -7.42
CA LEU A 43 1.48 -1.14 -7.60
C LEU A 43 2.20 -1.24 -8.95
N GLN A 44 1.62 -0.68 -10.02
CA GLN A 44 2.29 -0.62 -11.32
C GLN A 44 3.56 0.24 -11.27
N GLN A 45 3.50 1.40 -10.59
CA GLN A 45 4.68 2.25 -10.41
C GLN A 45 5.78 1.51 -9.65
N TRP A 46 5.45 0.86 -8.53
CA TRP A 46 6.42 0.10 -7.74
C TRP A 46 6.96 -1.13 -8.46
N ALA A 47 6.13 -1.83 -9.25
CA ALA A 47 6.59 -2.96 -10.05
C ALA A 47 7.60 -2.54 -11.14
N SER A 48 7.51 -1.30 -11.63
CA SER A 48 8.45 -0.75 -12.61
C SER A 48 9.72 -0.15 -11.99
N ASP A 49 9.77 0.01 -10.68
CA ASP A 49 10.86 0.66 -9.98
C ASP A 49 11.86 -0.39 -9.44
N PRO A 50 13.08 -0.48 -10.00
CA PRO A 50 14.07 -1.47 -9.58
C PRO A 50 14.58 -1.26 -8.15
N GLN A 51 14.29 -0.11 -7.53
CA GLN A 51 14.63 0.15 -6.13
C GLN A 51 13.62 -0.47 -5.16
N VAL A 52 12.39 -0.77 -5.60
CA VAL A 52 11.40 -1.40 -4.73
C VAL A 52 11.63 -2.91 -4.70
N ALA A 53 12.06 -3.42 -3.55
CA ALA A 53 12.35 -4.83 -3.35
C ALA A 53 11.12 -5.64 -2.94
N LEU A 54 10.20 -5.01 -2.21
CA LEU A 54 9.05 -5.66 -1.60
C LEU A 54 7.89 -4.65 -1.50
N VAL A 55 6.67 -5.16 -1.69
CA VAL A 55 5.44 -4.42 -1.40
C VAL A 55 4.67 -5.16 -0.30
N LEU A 56 4.36 -4.46 0.79
CA LEU A 56 3.48 -4.93 1.87
C LEU A 56 2.10 -4.30 1.71
N LEU A 57 1.06 -5.13 1.58
CA LEU A 57 -0.33 -4.68 1.66
C LEU A 57 -0.88 -5.05 3.04
N GLN A 58 -1.35 -4.06 3.78
CA GLN A 58 -1.92 -4.24 5.12
C GLN A 58 -3.23 -3.44 5.28
N ALA A 59 -3.97 -3.74 6.33
CA ALA A 59 -5.21 -3.05 6.66
C ALA A 59 -5.06 -2.36 8.02
N SER A 60 -5.62 -1.16 8.15
CA SER A 60 -5.63 -0.43 9.43
C SER A 60 -6.63 -1.07 10.42
N GLY A 61 -6.24 -1.09 11.71
CA GLY A 61 -7.05 -1.60 12.82
C GLY A 61 -6.72 -3.03 13.26
N ASP A 62 -7.08 -3.37 14.50
CA ASP A 62 -6.74 -4.64 15.16
C ASP A 62 -7.61 -5.84 14.74
N LYS A 63 -8.51 -5.68 13.77
CA LYS A 63 -9.35 -6.77 13.26
C LYS A 63 -8.82 -7.25 11.90
N ALA A 64 -7.78 -8.07 11.97
CA ALA A 64 -7.45 -9.05 10.93
C ALA A 64 -7.84 -10.45 11.44
#